data_AF-A0A0N0STK4-F1
#
_entry.id   AF-A0A0N0STK4-F1
#
_cell.length_a   1.000
_cell.length_b   1.000
_cell.length_c   1.000
_cell.angle_alpha   90.00
_cell.angle_beta   90.00
_cell.angle_gamma   90.00
#
_symmetry.space_group_name_H-M   'P 1'
#
loop_
_entity.id
_entity.type
_entity.pdbx_description
1 polymer ?
#
loop_
_entity_poly.entity_id
_entity_poly.type
_entity_poly.pdbx_seq_one_letter_code
_entity_poly.pdbx_strand_id
1 'polypeptide(L)'
;MPSPAQPFGTVVSSTGVNLRRYPSTDSSLVGNLSHGTEIGLHSKVHAQTIDGNSIWYLLRDQAVWVAARHVDNTGEVPLSKDAQPAGPQG
;
A
#
# COMPACT_ATOMS: atom_id res chain seq x y z
N MET A 1 -24.37 3.73 2.79
CA MET A 1 -23.64 2.52 3.24
C MET A 1 -22.69 2.94 4.35
N PRO A 2 -22.48 2.16 5.41
CA PRO A 2 -21.50 2.50 6.43
C PRO A 2 -20.13 2.61 5.77
N SER A 3 -19.41 3.71 6.01
CA SER A 3 -18.05 3.90 5.50
C SER A 3 -17.13 2.81 6.08
N PRO A 4 -16.12 2.32 5.33
CA PRO A 4 -15.15 1.39 5.87
C PRO A 4 -14.47 1.96 7.12
N ALA A 5 -14.12 1.09 8.06
CA ALA A 5 -13.43 1.51 9.28
C ALA A 5 -12.07 2.14 8.94
N GLN A 6 -11.92 3.44 9.24
CA GLN A 6 -10.69 4.18 8.97
C GLN A 6 -9.48 3.66 9.77
N PRO A 7 -8.24 3.85 9.29
CA PRO A 7 -7.94 4.30 7.93
C PRO A 7 -8.19 3.20 6.89
N PHE A 8 -8.66 3.59 5.72
CA PHE A 8 -8.82 2.73 4.56
C PHE A 8 -8.27 3.41 3.31
N GLY A 9 -8.09 2.67 2.22
CA GLY A 9 -7.59 3.16 0.95
C GLY A 9 -8.45 2.68 -0.20
N THR A 10 -8.60 3.50 -1.22
CA THR A 10 -9.37 3.19 -2.43
C THR A 10 -8.41 3.12 -3.61
N VAL A 11 -8.46 2.03 -4.37
CA VAL A 11 -7.62 1.86 -5.56
C VAL A 11 -8.11 2.80 -6.66
N VAL A 12 -7.32 3.81 -6.99
CA VAL A 12 -7.64 4.81 -8.03
C VAL A 12 -6.95 4.53 -9.37
N SER A 13 -6.08 3.52 -9.42
CA SER A 13 -5.44 3.08 -10.66
C SER A 13 -6.41 2.31 -11.55
N SER A 14 -6.55 2.75 -12.81
CA SER A 14 -7.46 2.13 -13.79
C SER A 14 -7.12 0.68 -14.12
N THR A 15 -5.84 0.31 -14.07
CA THR A 15 -5.37 -1.07 -14.28
C THR A 15 -5.35 -1.89 -12.98
N GLY A 16 -5.78 -1.30 -11.86
CA GLY A 16 -5.62 -1.88 -10.54
C GLY A 16 -4.23 -1.67 -9.94
N VAL A 17 -3.96 -2.36 -8.83
CA VAL A 17 -2.70 -2.29 -8.10
C VAL A 17 -2.27 -3.67 -7.61
N ASN A 18 -0.97 -3.94 -7.61
CA ASN A 18 -0.42 -5.21 -7.16
C ASN A 18 -0.22 -5.23 -5.65
N LEU A 19 -0.60 -6.35 -5.02
CA LEU A 19 -0.31 -6.66 -3.62
C LEU A 19 1.02 -7.41 -3.54
N ARG A 20 1.91 -6.96 -2.66
CA ARG A 20 3.27 -7.48 -2.56
C ARG A 20 3.62 -7.91 -1.15
N ARG A 21 4.48 -8.93 -1.02
CA ARG A 21 4.95 -9.41 0.30
C ARG A 21 5.77 -8.35 1.04
N TYR A 22 6.53 -7.55 0.30
CA TYR A 22 7.38 -6.48 0.82
C TYR A 22 7.13 -5.18 0.02
N PRO A 23 7.43 -4.00 0.59
CA PRO A 23 7.19 -2.70 -0.04
C PRO A 23 8.26 -2.37 -1.10
N SER A 24 8.37 -3.25 -2.10
CA SER A 24 9.31 -3.16 -3.21
C SER A 24 8.69 -3.78 -4.47
N THR A 25 8.95 -3.20 -5.64
CA THR A 25 8.51 -3.71 -6.94
C THR A 25 9.20 -5.01 -7.36
N ASP A 26 10.28 -5.37 -6.70
CA ASP A 26 11.02 -6.63 -6.92
C ASP A 26 10.52 -7.75 -6.00
N SER A 27 9.63 -7.43 -5.05
CA SER A 27 9.02 -8.40 -4.16
C SER A 27 7.99 -9.28 -4.86
N SER A 28 7.85 -10.52 -4.38
CA SER A 28 6.81 -11.45 -4.80
C SER A 28 5.42 -10.85 -4.71
N LEU A 29 4.66 -10.98 -5.80
CA LEU A 29 3.25 -10.61 -5.84
C LEU A 29 2.44 -11.66 -5.07
N VAL A 30 1.58 -11.18 -4.18
CA VAL A 30 0.59 -12.00 -3.47
C VAL A 30 -0.74 -12.01 -4.23
N GLY A 31 -1.02 -10.92 -4.95
CA GLY A 31 -2.26 -10.78 -5.73
C GLY A 31 -2.35 -9.40 -6.37
N ASN A 32 -3.55 -9.05 -6.83
CA ASN A 32 -3.87 -7.75 -7.39
C ASN A 32 -5.26 -7.31 -6.92
N LEU A 33 -5.47 -6.00 -6.91
CA LEU A 33 -6.74 -5.35 -6.61
C LEU A 33 -7.18 -4.54 -7.82
N SER A 34 -8.47 -4.60 -8.14
CA SER A 34 -9.07 -3.84 -9.22
C SER A 34 -9.32 -2.38 -8.83
N HIS A 35 -9.47 -1.51 -9.83
CA HIS A 35 -9.92 -0.13 -9.66
C HIS A 35 -11.21 -0.05 -8.83
N GLY A 36 -11.30 0.92 -7.92
CA GLY A 36 -12.44 1.15 -7.04
C GLY A 36 -12.50 0.24 -5.82
N THR A 37 -11.56 -0.69 -5.65
CA THR A 37 -11.53 -1.57 -4.47
C THR A 37 -11.14 -0.77 -3.23
N GLU A 38 -11.94 -0.88 -2.17
CA GLU A 38 -11.65 -0.32 -0.85
C GLU A 38 -10.93 -1.36 0.02
N ILE A 39 -9.84 -0.95 0.67
CA ILE A 39 -9.01 -1.80 1.51
C ILE A 39 -8.74 -1.16 2.86
N GLY A 40 -8.82 -1.95 3.94
CA GLY A 40 -8.42 -1.50 5.26
C GLY A 40 -6.91 -1.26 5.31
N LEU A 41 -6.49 -0.09 5.78
CA LEU A 41 -5.08 0.22 5.99
C LEU A 41 -4.73 0.05 7.47
N HIS A 42 -3.53 -0.47 7.71
CA HIS A 42 -2.98 -0.60 9.05
C HIS A 42 -1.96 0.51 9.32
N SER A 43 -0.92 0.59 8.49
CA SER A 43 0.14 1.59 8.61
C SER A 43 0.77 1.89 7.25
N LYS A 44 1.60 2.93 7.21
CA LYS A 44 2.37 3.32 6.02
C LYS A 44 3.85 3.32 6.29
N VAL A 45 4.65 3.22 5.23
CA VAL A 45 6.10 3.19 5.30
C VAL A 45 6.74 3.92 4.13
N HIS A 46 7.99 4.34 4.28
CA HIS A 46 8.80 4.85 3.19
C HIS A 46 9.70 3.73 2.66
N ALA A 47 9.53 3.36 1.40
CA ALA A 47 10.31 2.32 0.75
C ALA A 47 10.60 2.68 -0.70
N GLN A 48 10.56 1.71 -1.62
CA GLN A 48 10.91 1.95 -3.02
C GLN A 48 10.01 3.01 -3.65
N THR A 49 10.63 4.01 -4.27
CA THR A 49 9.90 5.10 -4.95
C THR A 49 9.29 4.60 -6.24
N ILE A 50 7.98 4.74 -6.36
CA ILE A 50 7.23 4.51 -7.60
C ILE A 50 6.74 5.86 -8.10
N ASP A 51 7.30 6.30 -9.23
CA ASP A 51 6.88 7.50 -9.94
C ASP A 51 6.73 8.74 -9.02
N GLY A 52 7.79 9.00 -8.24
CA GLY A 52 7.87 10.11 -7.28
C GLY A 52 7.25 9.85 -5.90
N ASN A 53 6.60 8.71 -5.67
CA ASN A 53 5.97 8.38 -4.39
C ASN A 53 6.65 7.17 -3.72
N SER A 54 7.25 7.38 -2.56
CA SER A 54 7.92 6.32 -1.76
C SER A 54 7.02 5.71 -0.68
N ILE A 55 5.75 6.13 -0.59
CA ILE A 55 4.83 5.65 0.41
C ILE A 55 4.24 4.30 -0.01
N TRP A 56 4.28 3.35 0.91
CA TRP A 56 3.60 2.06 0.80
C TRP A 56 2.66 1.86 1.98
N TYR A 57 1.51 1.26 1.73
CA TYR A 57 0.52 0.94 2.75
C TYR A 57 0.52 -0.55 3.07
N LEU A 58 0.48 -0.87 4.35
CA LEU A 58 0.23 -2.21 4.88
C LEU A 58 -1.28 -2.41 5.00
N LEU A 59 -1.80 -3.49 4.43
CA LEU A 59 -3.20 -3.85 4.59
C LEU A 59 -3.48 -4.30 6.03
N ARG A 60 -4.71 -4.06 6.50
CA ARG A 60 -5.15 -4.46 7.85
C ARG A 60 -5.45 -5.95 7.95
N ASP A 61 -6.08 -6.50 6.92
CA ASP A 61 -6.53 -7.90 6.93
C ASP A 61 -5.39 -8.86 6.60
N GLN A 62 -4.34 -8.37 5.93
CA GLN A 62 -3.23 -9.17 5.44
C GLN A 62 -1.93 -8.37 5.54
N ALA A 63 -0.84 -9.04 5.96
CA ALA A 63 0.49 -8.44 6.03
C ALA A 63 1.13 -8.32 4.63
N VAL A 64 0.48 -7.56 3.75
CA VAL A 64 0.90 -7.28 2.38
C VAL A 64 0.90 -5.78 2.12
N TRP A 65 1.74 -5.38 1.18
CA TRP A 65 2.02 -4.00 0.86
C TRP A 65 1.42 -3.60 -0.48
N VAL A 66 0.91 -2.38 -0.53
CA VAL A 66 0.39 -1.75 -1.74
C VAL A 66 1.01 -0.36 -1.90
N ALA A 67 1.30 0.02 -3.14
CA ALA A 67 1.90 1.32 -3.44
C ALA A 67 0.86 2.44 -3.27
N ALA A 68 1.15 3.44 -2.44
CA ALA A 68 0.27 4.59 -2.23
C ALA A 68 0.10 5.43 -3.51
N ARG A 69 1.02 5.31 -4.47
CA ARG A 69 0.93 5.96 -5.79
C ARG A 69 -0.40 5.67 -6.50
N HIS A 70 -1.02 4.52 -6.20
CA HIS A 70 -2.23 4.01 -6.85
C HIS A 70 -3.42 3.87 -5.89
N VAL A 71 -3.28 4.31 -4.64
CA VAL A 71 -4.28 4.14 -3.58
C VAL A 71 -4.50 5.48 -2.89
N ASP A 72 -5.72 5.97 -2.94
CA ASP A 72 -6.14 7.18 -2.22
C ASP A 72 -6.54 6.80 -0.79
N ASN A 73 -5.87 7.36 0.22
CA ASN A 73 -6.14 6.99 1.61
C ASN A 73 -7.17 7.93 2.24
N THR A 74 -8.14 7.33 2.93
CA THR A 74 -9.11 8.05 3.76
C THR A 74 -8.80 7.85 5.24
N GLY A 75 -8.57 8.96 5.92
CA GLY A 75 -8.14 9.00 7.32
C GLY A 75 -6.62 9.00 7.48
N GLU A 76 -6.18 9.19 8.72
CA GLU A 76 -4.76 9.22 9.04
C GLU A 76 -4.19 7.79 9.10
N VAL A 77 -3.29 7.49 8.16
CA VAL A 77 -2.52 6.24 8.19
C VAL A 77 -1.23 6.47 8.98
N PRO A 78 -1.04 5.81 10.14
CA PRO A 78 0.15 6.01 10.95
C PRO A 78 1.40 5.53 10.20
N LEU A 79 2.47 6.33 10.24
CA LEU A 79 3.77 5.94 9.72
C LEU A 79 4.42 4.93 10.68
N SER A 80 4.64 3.70 10.21
CA SER A 80 5.44 2.72 10.93
C SER A 80 6.90 3.18 10.96
N LYS A 81 7.48 3.27 12.16
CA LYS A 81 8.91 3.58 12.34
C LYS A 81 9.83 2.44 11.88
N ASP A 82 9.28 1.23 11.72
CA ASP A 82 10.04 -0.01 11.52
C ASP A 82 10.42 -0.33 10.07
N ALA A 83 9.93 0.44 9.10
CA ALA A 83 10.35 0.26 7.72
C ALA A 83 11.52 1.16 7.42
N GLN A 84 12.70 0.68 7.79
CA GLN A 84 13.89 1.07 7.07
C GLN A 84 13.66 0.77 5.58
N PRO A 85 14.03 1.71 4.68
CA PRO A 85 13.98 1.45 3.26
C PRO A 85 14.75 0.15 3.03
N ALA A 86 14.12 -0.81 2.35
CA ALA A 86 14.83 -1.97 1.83
C ALA A 86 16.03 -1.41 1.07
N GLY A 87 17.23 -1.55 1.64
CA GLY A 87 18.45 -1.11 1.02
C GLY A 87 18.57 -1.74 -0.36
N PRO A 88 19.37 -1.17 -1.27
CA PRO A 88 19.55 -1.71 -2.60
C PRO A 88 19.94 -3.19 -2.47
N GLN A 89 19.07 -4.08 -2.97
CA GLN A 89 19.41 -5.49 -3.10
C GLN A 89 20.29 -5.60 -4.35
N GLY A 90 21.60 -5.63 -4.14
CA GLY A 90 22.60 -6.00 -5.16
C GLY A 90 23.21 -4.83 -5.91
#